data_AF-A0A1F5DM41-F1
#
_entry.id   AF-A0A1F5DM41-F1
#
_cell.length_a   1.000
_cell.length_b   1.000
_cell.length_c   1.000
_cell.angle_alpha   90.00
_cell.angle_beta   90.00
_cell.angle_gamma   90.00
#
_symmetry.space_group_name_H-M   'P 1'
#
loop_
_entity.id
_entity.type
_entity.pdbx_description
1 polymer ?
#
loop_
_entity_poly.entity_id
_entity_poly.type
_entity_poly.pdbx_seq_one_letter_code
_entity_poly.pdbx_strand_id
1 'polypeptide(L)'
;MRQRFLLDGMLGSLSRWMRMGGYDTEYNKNIPDDDLIEEALKGDRILLTRDEALVKRAKKRGVDAIFISHDVDEEALSQLSIELGLTFDPTQARCPKCNHTVEKVAKHEVAGRVPEGTFKTIDDFWVCPSCGSIYWRGSHWQRIIETLNVAGKDAE
;
A
#
# COMPACT_ATOMS: atom_id res chain seq x y z
N MET A 1 -6.35 5.09 15.00
CA MET A 1 -6.41 5.27 13.54
C MET A 1 -5.16 4.64 12.96
N ARG A 2 -5.25 3.93 11.82
CA ARG A 2 -4.05 3.40 11.13
C ARG A 2 -3.25 4.56 10.53
N GLN A 3 -1.93 4.38 10.48
CA GLN A 3 -1.00 5.35 9.92
C GLN A 3 -1.32 5.62 8.44
N ARG A 4 -1.10 6.86 8.01
CA ARG A 4 -1.25 7.31 6.61
C ARG A 4 0.13 7.59 6.03
N PHE A 5 0.28 7.33 4.75
CA PHE A 5 1.57 7.40 4.08
C PHE A 5 1.51 8.29 2.85
N LEU A 6 2.64 8.91 2.53
CA LEU A 6 2.94 9.55 1.26
C LEU A 6 4.22 8.93 0.71
N LEU A 7 4.16 8.46 -0.53
CA LEU A 7 5.27 7.82 -1.22
C LEU A 7 5.68 8.67 -2.41
N ASP A 8 6.98 8.85 -2.57
CA ASP A 8 7.54 9.52 -3.74
C ASP A 8 7.54 8.64 -5.00
N GLY A 9 8.03 9.18 -6.11
CA GLY A 9 8.07 8.49 -7.40
C GLY A 9 8.85 7.18 -7.45
N MET A 10 9.73 6.90 -6.47
CA MET A 10 10.55 5.69 -6.45
C MET A 10 9.80 4.48 -5.90
N LEU A 11 8.72 4.69 -5.15
CA LEU A 11 8.02 3.65 -4.40
C LEU A 11 6.66 3.28 -5.01
N GLY A 12 6.55 3.37 -6.34
CA GLY A 12 5.29 3.12 -7.05
C GLY A 12 4.73 1.71 -6.84
N SER A 13 5.58 0.69 -6.84
CA SER A 13 5.16 -0.69 -6.57
C SER A 13 4.71 -0.87 -5.12
N LEU A 14 5.52 -0.41 -4.17
CA LEU A 14 5.26 -0.43 -2.74
C LEU A 14 3.94 0.27 -2.38
N SER A 15 3.62 1.40 -3.03
CA SER A 15 2.36 2.12 -2.78
C SER A 15 1.13 1.27 -3.03
N ARG A 16 1.16 0.39 -4.03
CA ARG A 16 0.06 -0.52 -4.33
C ARG A 16 -0.08 -1.57 -3.24
N TRP A 17 1.04 -2.11 -2.75
CA TRP A 17 1.04 -3.10 -1.69
C TRP A 17 0.55 -2.54 -0.36
N MET A 18 0.98 -1.34 0.02
CA MET A 18 0.49 -0.68 1.22
C MET A 18 -1.03 -0.46 1.17
N ARG A 19 -1.55 -0.02 0.01
CA ARG A 19 -3.00 0.10 -0.23
C ARG A 19 -3.70 -1.25 -0.05
N MET A 20 -3.19 -2.31 -0.68
CA MET A 20 -3.78 -3.64 -0.53
C MET A 20 -3.71 -4.18 0.91
N GLY A 21 -2.68 -3.80 1.67
CA GLY A 21 -2.56 -4.08 3.11
C GLY A 21 -3.52 -3.31 4.00
N GLY A 22 -4.22 -2.31 3.43
CA GLY A 22 -5.24 -1.51 4.08
C GLY A 22 -4.75 -0.18 4.65
N TYR A 23 -3.60 0.31 4.18
CA TYR A 23 -3.07 1.62 4.54
C TYR A 23 -3.49 2.68 3.54
N ASP A 24 -3.88 3.85 4.05
CA ASP A 24 -4.11 5.03 3.22
C ASP A 24 -2.74 5.53 2.73
N THR A 25 -2.48 5.35 1.45
CA THR A 25 -1.19 5.63 0.85
C THR A 25 -1.36 6.49 -0.38
N GLU A 26 -0.95 7.76 -0.28
CA GLU A 26 -0.80 8.62 -1.45
C GLU A 26 0.53 8.34 -2.15
N TYR A 27 0.52 8.46 -3.46
CA TYR A 27 1.69 8.26 -4.30
C TYR A 27 1.71 9.34 -5.34
N ASN A 28 2.79 10.10 -5.40
CA ASN A 28 2.93 11.16 -6.37
C ASN A 28 4.31 11.07 -7.04
N LYS A 29 4.30 10.80 -8.34
CA LYS A 29 5.51 10.50 -9.11
C LYS A 29 6.32 11.75 -9.49
N ASN A 30 5.64 12.88 -9.68
CA ASN A 30 6.22 14.04 -10.38
C ASN A 30 6.20 15.32 -9.54
N ILE A 31 5.96 15.20 -8.24
CA ILE A 31 5.91 16.32 -7.31
C ILE A 31 7.33 16.67 -6.83
N PRO A 32 7.69 17.96 -6.76
CA PRO A 32 8.94 18.39 -6.17
C PRO A 32 9.07 17.99 -4.68
N ASP A 33 10.30 17.80 -4.23
CA ASP A 33 10.61 17.40 -2.85
C ASP A 33 9.99 18.31 -1.78
N ASP A 34 10.01 19.62 -1.99
CA ASP A 34 9.45 20.57 -1.03
C ASP A 34 7.92 20.47 -0.95
N ASP A 35 7.26 20.21 -2.08
CA ASP A 35 5.82 20.03 -2.16
C ASP A 35 5.42 18.67 -1.55
N LEU A 36 6.23 17.61 -1.71
CA LEU A 36 6.04 16.33 -1.01
C LEU A 36 6.03 16.51 0.51
N ILE A 37 7.00 17.27 1.04
CA ILE A 37 7.07 17.54 2.48
C ILE A 37 5.83 18.33 2.93
N GLU A 38 5.38 19.31 2.14
CA GLU A 38 4.17 20.05 2.47
C GLU A 38 2.91 19.20 2.42
N GLU A 39 2.75 18.32 1.43
CA GLU A 39 1.63 17.39 1.35
C GLU A 39 1.62 16.40 2.52
N ALA A 40 2.80 15.88 2.89
CA ALA A 40 2.95 15.00 4.05
C ALA A 40 2.52 15.71 5.34
N LEU A 41 2.95 16.95 5.53
CA LEU A 41 2.61 17.76 6.69
C LEU A 41 1.10 18.10 6.74
N LYS A 42 0.53 18.57 5.62
CA LYS A 42 -0.90 18.90 5.51
C LYS A 42 -1.80 17.68 5.70
N GLY A 43 -1.32 16.51 5.30
CA GLY A 43 -2.07 15.25 5.32
C GLY A 43 -1.93 14.43 6.61
N ASP A 44 -1.04 14.84 7.52
CA ASP A 44 -0.58 14.03 8.67
C ASP A 44 -0.12 12.63 8.21
N ARG A 45 0.85 12.62 7.27
CA ARG A 45 1.34 11.41 6.61
C ARG A 45 2.82 11.21 6.87
N ILE A 46 3.20 9.95 7.08
CA ILE A 46 4.60 9.52 7.10
C ILE A 46 5.11 9.48 5.65
N LEU A 47 6.19 10.21 5.36
CA LEU A 47 6.84 10.21 4.06
C LEU A 47 7.77 8.99 3.93
N LEU A 48 7.54 8.15 2.93
CA LEU A 48 8.46 7.07 2.57
C LEU A 48 9.19 7.43 1.28
N THR A 49 10.51 7.22 1.28
CA THR A 49 11.37 7.53 0.13
C THR A 49 12.65 6.69 0.17
N ARG A 50 13.31 6.52 -0.98
CA ARG A 50 14.69 6.00 -1.06
C ARG A 50 15.74 7.11 -1.17
N ASP A 51 15.38 8.37 -0.87
CA ASP A 51 16.28 9.51 -0.86
C ASP A 51 16.58 9.94 0.58
N GLU A 52 17.79 9.65 1.06
CA GLU A 52 18.23 10.09 2.39
C GLU A 52 18.22 11.61 2.58
N ALA A 53 18.52 12.38 1.53
CA ALA A 53 18.50 13.84 1.60
C ALA A 53 17.07 14.34 1.78
N LEU A 54 16.10 13.72 1.10
CA LEU A 54 14.68 14.00 1.31
C LEU A 54 14.24 13.66 2.73
N VAL A 55 14.61 12.49 3.28
CA VAL A 55 14.32 12.14 4.69
C VAL A 55 14.87 13.20 5.65
N LYS A 56 16.14 13.60 5.48
CA LYS A 56 16.79 14.61 6.32
C LYS A 56 16.08 15.96 6.23
N ARG A 57 15.64 16.39 5.04
CA ARG A 57 14.88 17.64 4.84
C ARG A 57 13.48 17.56 5.46
N ALA A 58 12.77 16.46 5.26
CA ALA A 58 11.43 16.25 5.81
C ALA A 58 11.44 16.32 7.34
N LYS A 59 12.36 15.58 7.99
CA LYS A 59 12.50 15.60 9.46
C LYS A 59 12.83 16.99 10.00
N LYS A 60 13.70 17.75 9.33
CA LYS A 60 13.98 19.16 9.70
C LYS A 60 12.75 20.07 9.63
N ARG A 61 11.79 19.73 8.76
CA ARG A 61 10.52 20.46 8.58
C ARG A 61 9.39 19.87 9.44
N GLY A 62 9.69 18.94 10.35
CA GLY A 62 8.70 18.35 11.28
C GLY A 62 7.82 17.25 10.68
N VAL A 63 8.22 16.67 9.54
CA VAL A 63 7.53 15.54 8.92
C VAL A 63 8.25 14.24 9.30
N ASP A 64 7.48 13.26 9.79
CA ASP A 64 7.98 11.89 9.97
C ASP A 64 8.32 11.29 8.61
N ALA A 65 9.55 10.85 8.45
CA ALA A 65 10.05 10.28 7.20
C ALA A 65 10.93 9.06 7.43
N ILE A 66 10.76 8.05 6.58
CA ILE A 66 11.46 6.77 6.65
C ILE A 66 12.17 6.53 5.32
N PHE A 67 13.44 6.15 5.43
CA PHE A 67 14.23 5.70 4.30
C PHE A 67 13.94 4.22 4.04
N ILE A 68 13.52 3.88 2.84
CA ILE A 68 13.32 2.49 2.42
C ILE A 68 14.64 1.95 1.85
N SER A 69 15.27 1.00 2.54
CA SER A 69 16.59 0.49 2.17
C SER A 69 16.57 -0.59 1.10
N HIS A 70 15.38 -1.09 0.75
CA HIS A 70 15.23 -2.26 -0.11
C HIS A 70 14.52 -1.94 -1.42
N ASP A 71 15.05 -2.50 -2.51
CA ASP A 71 14.44 -2.40 -3.84
C ASP A 71 13.27 -3.36 -4.04
N VAL A 72 13.28 -4.47 -3.31
CA VAL A 72 12.30 -5.54 -3.34
C VAL A 72 11.12 -5.18 -2.43
N ASP A 73 9.89 -5.25 -2.96
CA ASP A 73 8.68 -4.87 -2.22
C ASP A 73 8.50 -5.70 -0.94
N GLU A 74 8.78 -7.01 -0.97
CA GLU A 74 8.65 -7.86 0.22
C GLU A 74 9.59 -7.43 1.35
N GLU A 75 10.83 -7.08 1.02
CA GLU A 75 11.84 -6.62 1.98
C GLU A 75 11.48 -5.22 2.52
N ALA A 76 11.03 -4.32 1.66
CA ALA A 76 10.57 -2.99 2.07
C ALA A 76 9.34 -3.05 3.01
N LEU A 77 8.40 -3.96 2.73
CA LEU A 77 7.25 -4.19 3.59
C LEU A 77 7.65 -4.83 4.92
N SER A 78 8.61 -5.76 4.92
CA SER A 78 9.19 -6.35 6.13
C SER A 78 9.86 -5.28 7.00
N GLN A 79 10.66 -4.40 6.40
CA GLN A 79 11.25 -3.24 7.08
C GLN A 79 10.17 -2.39 7.76
N LEU A 80 9.12 -2.01 7.03
CA LEU A 80 8.02 -1.22 7.59
C LEU A 80 7.25 -1.96 8.69
N SER A 81 7.08 -3.29 8.56
CA SER A 81 6.47 -4.12 9.60
C SER A 81 7.28 -4.07 10.90
N ILE A 82 8.61 -4.15 10.81
CA ILE A 82 9.52 -4.12 11.97
C ILE A 82 9.59 -2.72 12.57
N GLU A 83 9.73 -1.67 11.75
CA GLU A 83 9.91 -0.29 12.23
C GLU A 83 8.62 0.35 12.76
N LEU A 84 7.47 0.02 12.17
CA LEU A 84 6.19 0.66 12.49
C LEU A 84 5.12 -0.28 13.04
N GLY A 85 5.40 -1.59 13.14
CA GLY A 85 4.42 -2.58 13.56
C GLY A 85 3.27 -2.75 12.55
N LEU A 86 3.53 -2.56 11.25
CA LEU A 86 2.48 -2.66 10.24
C LEU A 86 1.97 -4.09 10.13
N THR A 87 0.66 -4.25 10.25
CA THR A 87 -0.05 -5.51 9.99
C THR A 87 -0.84 -5.42 8.69
N PHE A 88 -0.97 -6.52 7.97
CA PHE A 88 -1.76 -6.56 6.75
C PHE A 88 -3.13 -7.17 7.03
N ASP A 89 -4.18 -6.40 6.75
CA ASP A 89 -5.56 -6.86 6.90
C ASP A 89 -6.32 -6.67 5.59
N PRO A 90 -6.58 -7.76 4.84
CA PRO A 90 -7.30 -7.69 3.57
C PRO A 90 -8.74 -7.17 3.70
N THR A 91 -9.33 -7.18 4.90
CA THR A 91 -10.69 -6.64 5.11
C THR A 91 -10.72 -5.12 5.06
N GLN A 92 -9.57 -4.48 5.22
CA GLN A 92 -9.39 -3.03 5.17
C GLN A 92 -8.72 -2.58 3.86
N ALA A 93 -8.59 -3.48 2.89
CA ALA A 93 -7.86 -3.22 1.66
C ALA A 93 -8.38 -1.98 0.92
N ARG A 94 -7.45 -1.27 0.32
CA ARG A 94 -7.70 -0.12 -0.55
C ARG A 94 -7.29 -0.44 -1.97
N CYS A 95 -7.92 0.27 -2.89
CA CYS A 95 -7.72 0.14 -4.31
C CYS A 95 -6.26 0.51 -4.67
N PRO A 96 -5.48 -0.42 -5.26
CA PRO A 96 -4.11 -0.14 -5.70
C PRO A 96 -3.99 1.07 -6.63
N LYS A 97 -5.05 1.39 -7.40
CA LYS A 97 -5.05 2.47 -8.38
C LYS A 97 -5.37 3.84 -7.77
N CYS A 98 -6.39 3.92 -6.91
CA CYS A 98 -6.94 5.20 -6.45
C CYS A 98 -7.07 5.35 -4.93
N ASN A 99 -6.51 4.42 -4.14
CA ASN A 99 -6.47 4.47 -2.68
C ASN A 99 -7.83 4.41 -1.95
N HIS A 100 -8.95 4.37 -2.68
CA HIS A 100 -10.29 4.21 -2.08
C HIS A 100 -10.50 2.79 -1.51
N THR A 101 -11.21 2.65 -0.40
CA THR A 101 -11.52 1.33 0.19
C THR A 101 -12.26 0.45 -0.82
N VAL A 102 -11.88 -0.83 -0.91
CA VAL A 102 -12.59 -1.79 -1.77
C VAL A 102 -13.63 -2.56 -0.99
N GLU A 103 -14.73 -2.91 -1.66
CA GLU A 103 -15.86 -3.58 -1.04
C GLU A 103 -15.97 -5.01 -1.56
N LYS A 104 -16.20 -5.97 -0.67
CA LYS A 104 -16.45 -7.36 -1.05
C LYS A 104 -17.82 -7.44 -1.73
N VAL A 105 -17.87 -8.06 -2.91
CA VAL A 105 -19.10 -8.23 -3.68
C VAL A 105 -19.42 -9.71 -3.89
N ALA A 106 -20.68 -10.01 -4.16
CA ALA A 106 -21.07 -11.36 -4.51
C ALA A 106 -20.55 -11.72 -5.91
N LYS A 107 -20.13 -12.97 -6.09
CA LYS A 107 -19.55 -13.48 -7.35
C LYS A 107 -20.41 -13.16 -8.57
N HIS A 108 -21.74 -13.25 -8.48
CA HIS A 108 -22.63 -12.99 -9.60
C HIS A 108 -22.61 -11.52 -10.07
N GLU A 109 -22.24 -10.56 -9.22
CA GLU A 109 -22.20 -9.12 -9.55
C GLU A 109 -21.02 -8.76 -10.48
N VAL A 110 -20.02 -9.63 -10.58
CA VAL A 110 -18.85 -9.46 -11.46
C VAL A 110 -18.90 -10.33 -12.71
N ALA A 111 -19.99 -11.07 -12.93
CA ALA A 111 -20.18 -11.90 -14.11
C ALA A 111 -20.06 -11.08 -15.39
N GLY A 112 -19.26 -11.56 -16.35
CA GLY A 112 -19.00 -10.86 -17.62
C GLY A 112 -18.09 -9.62 -17.52
N ARG A 113 -17.64 -9.24 -16.31
CA ARG A 113 -16.72 -8.11 -16.08
C ARG A 113 -15.29 -8.54 -15.74
N VAL A 114 -15.08 -9.85 -15.55
CA VAL A 114 -13.77 -10.49 -15.32
C VAL A 114 -13.55 -11.62 -16.32
N PRO A 115 -12.30 -12.04 -16.59
CA PRO A 115 -12.03 -13.17 -17.46
C PRO A 115 -12.75 -14.45 -17.01
N GLU A 116 -13.28 -15.22 -17.96
CA GLU A 116 -14.09 -16.41 -17.65
C GLU A 116 -13.33 -17.45 -16.79
N GLY A 117 -12.04 -17.65 -17.06
CA GLY A 117 -11.19 -18.54 -16.26
C GLY A 117 -11.06 -18.11 -14.80
N THR A 118 -10.98 -16.80 -14.55
CA THR A 118 -10.98 -16.23 -13.19
C THR A 118 -12.35 -16.41 -12.54
N PHE A 119 -13.43 -16.09 -13.26
CA PHE A 119 -14.78 -16.26 -12.75
C PHE A 119 -15.08 -17.71 -12.34
N LYS A 120 -14.57 -18.69 -13.08
CA LYS A 120 -14.75 -20.12 -12.78
C LYS A 120 -13.98 -20.57 -11.54
N THR A 121 -12.79 -20.02 -11.30
CA THR A 121 -11.85 -20.52 -10.27
C THR A 121 -11.84 -19.74 -8.97
N ILE A 122 -12.32 -18.49 -8.96
CA ILE A 122 -12.29 -17.60 -7.81
C ILE A 122 -13.71 -17.38 -7.27
N ASP A 123 -13.86 -17.40 -5.95
CA ASP A 123 -15.15 -17.16 -5.29
C ASP A 123 -15.27 -15.77 -4.65
N ASP A 124 -14.15 -15.19 -4.22
CA ASP A 124 -14.12 -13.89 -3.56
C ASP A 124 -13.66 -12.77 -4.49
N PHE A 125 -14.48 -11.74 -4.62
CA PHE A 125 -14.21 -10.55 -5.42
C PHE A 125 -14.41 -9.27 -4.60
N TRP A 126 -13.65 -8.25 -4.97
CA TRP A 126 -13.77 -6.90 -4.43
C TRP A 126 -13.89 -5.88 -5.55
N VAL A 127 -14.70 -4.85 -5.35
CA VAL A 127 -14.88 -3.74 -6.30
C VAL A 127 -14.52 -2.43 -5.62
N CYS A 128 -13.77 -1.59 -6.33
CA CYS A 128 -13.60 -0.21 -5.92
C CYS A 128 -14.81 0.63 -6.36
N PRO A 129 -15.58 1.24 -5.44
CA PRO A 129 -16.73 2.05 -5.81
C PRO A 129 -16.34 3.36 -6.50
N SER A 130 -15.10 3.84 -6.29
CA SER A 130 -14.60 5.08 -6.91
C SER A 130 -14.20 4.90 -8.38
N CYS A 131 -13.44 3.86 -8.72
CA CYS A 131 -12.90 3.68 -10.08
C CYS A 131 -13.43 2.44 -10.81
N GLY A 132 -14.32 1.66 -10.18
CA GLY A 132 -14.95 0.47 -10.77
C GLY A 132 -14.02 -0.72 -10.99
N SER A 133 -12.75 -0.65 -10.58
CA SER A 133 -11.80 -1.75 -10.74
C SER A 133 -12.19 -2.95 -9.87
N ILE A 134 -12.05 -4.15 -10.43
CA ILE A 134 -12.38 -5.43 -9.80
C ILE A 134 -11.08 -6.14 -9.41
N TYR A 135 -11.05 -6.69 -8.20
CA TYR A 135 -9.90 -7.36 -7.60
C TYR A 135 -10.28 -8.73 -7.07
N TRP A 136 -9.30 -9.63 -7.03
CA TRP A 136 -9.39 -10.95 -6.42
C TRP A 136 -8.02 -11.34 -5.86
N ARG A 137 -7.99 -12.31 -4.94
CA ARG A 137 -6.74 -12.81 -4.36
C ARG A 137 -6.04 -13.73 -5.36
N GLY A 138 -4.92 -13.26 -5.92
CA GLY A 138 -4.01 -14.07 -6.74
C GLY A 138 -2.88 -14.69 -5.93
N SER A 139 -2.07 -15.55 -6.57
CA SER A 139 -0.90 -16.19 -5.94
C SER A 139 0.13 -15.18 -5.41
N HIS A 140 0.29 -14.04 -6.07
CA HIS A 140 1.20 -12.97 -5.64
C HIS A 140 0.77 -12.36 -4.30
N TRP A 141 -0.54 -12.23 -4.05
CA TRP A 141 -1.06 -11.74 -2.77
C TRP A 141 -0.71 -12.70 -1.62
N GLN A 142 -0.82 -14.01 -1.85
CA GLN A 142 -0.54 -15.01 -0.82
C GLN A 142 0.93 -14.97 -0.39
N ARG A 143 1.86 -14.87 -1.34
CA ARG A 143 3.30 -14.78 -1.05
C ARG A 143 3.66 -13.59 -0.17
N ILE A 144 3.12 -12.41 -0.49
CA ILE A 144 3.43 -11.20 0.29
C ILE A 144 2.86 -11.29 1.70
N ILE A 145 1.65 -11.82 1.86
CA ILE A 145 1.05 -12.04 3.19
C ILE A 145 1.86 -13.05 4.00
N GLU A 146 2.39 -14.10 3.37
CA GLU A 146 3.28 -15.06 4.03
C GLU A 146 4.56 -14.38 4.51
N THR A 147 5.23 -13.59 3.67
CA THR A 147 6.45 -12.87 4.05
C THR A 147 6.22 -11.91 5.23
N LEU A 148 5.08 -11.23 5.26
CA LEU A 148 4.76 -10.26 6.30
C LEU A 148 4.36 -10.89 7.64
N ASN A 149 3.65 -12.02 7.59
CA ASN A 149 3.29 -12.75 8.80
C ASN A 149 4.48 -13.46 9.47
N VAL A 150 5.56 -13.73 8.72
CA VAL A 150 6.81 -14.27 9.29
C VAL A 150 7.60 -13.15 9.98
N ALA A 151 7.76 -12.00 9.33
CA ALA A 151 8.47 -10.85 9.91
C ALA A 151 7.87 -10.34 11.22
N GLY A 152 6.54 -10.42 11.38
CA GLY A 152 5.86 -10.04 12.62
C GLY A 152 6.02 -11.04 13.78
N LYS A 153 6.45 -12.28 13.52
CA LYS A 153 6.65 -13.32 14.56
C LYS A 153 8.07 -13.34 15.12
N ASP A 154 9.04 -12.85 14.35
CA ASP A 154 10.44 -12.78 14.79
C ASP A 154 10.74 -11.51 15.61
N ALA A 155 9.73 -10.66 15.84
CA ALA A 155 9.79 -9.45 16.65
C ALA A 155 9.19 -9.61 18.07
N GLU A 156 8.86 -10.84 18.48
CA GLU A 156 8.33 -11.18 19.81
C GLU A 156 9.37 -11.90 20.69
#